data_AF-A0A810D099-F1
#
_entry.id   AF-A0A810D099-F1
#
_cell.length_a   1.000
_cell.length_b   1.000
_cell.length_c   1.000
_cell.angle_alpha   90.00
_cell.angle_beta   90.00
_cell.angle_gamma   90.00
#
_symmetry.space_group_name_H-M   'P 1'
#
loop_
_entity.id
_entity.type
_entity.pdbx_description
1 polymer ?
#
loop_
_entity_poly.entity_id
_entity_poly.type
_entity_poly.pdbx_seq_one_letter_code
_entity_poly.pdbx_strand_id
1 'polypeptide(L)'
;MSGIVLSASVRQNLLSLQSTADLLATTQNRLSTGKSVNSALDNPTNFFTAQSLDNRASDINNLLDGIANGVQVLQAANTGLTSLQKLIDSAKSIANQALQTTVGYSTKSNVSTTIAGATAADLRGTTSFASATASSNVLYNGTAGGTTAAGSSTTLGASQGSFAGTGGLAADGTTGISSATTLLGTTASGKLTTAPTDGDTLTVNGKTITFRTGTAPASSAVPSGSGVSGHQSWPRKFGQ
;
A
#
# COMPACT_ATOMS: atom_id res chain seq x y z
N MET A 1 14.96 132.56 8.71
CA MET A 1 13.67 131.86 8.92
C MET A 1 13.07 132.43 10.20
N SER A 2 11.97 133.18 10.11
CA SER A 2 11.33 133.81 11.27
C SER A 2 10.95 132.71 12.25
N GLY A 3 11.64 132.63 13.39
CA GLY A 3 11.33 131.66 14.42
C GLY A 3 9.94 131.96 14.94
N ILE A 4 9.01 131.01 14.80
CA ILE A 4 7.71 131.11 15.44
C ILE A 4 7.98 131.11 16.95
N VAL A 5 7.98 132.29 17.58
CA VAL A 5 8.12 132.42 19.03
C VAL A 5 6.74 132.15 19.62
N LEU A 6 6.44 130.86 19.84
CA LEU A 6 5.23 130.47 20.57
C LEU A 6 5.32 131.01 22.00
N SER A 7 4.27 131.68 22.46
CA SER A 7 4.17 132.08 23.86
C SER A 7 4.25 130.85 24.78
N ALA A 8 4.78 131.01 25.99
CA ALA A 8 4.98 129.90 26.92
C ALA A 8 3.70 129.06 27.13
N SER A 9 2.54 129.72 27.20
CA SER A 9 1.23 129.09 27.34
C SER A 9 0.81 128.26 26.11
N VAL A 10 1.10 128.72 24.89
CA VAL A 10 0.79 127.98 23.65
C VAL A 10 1.67 126.74 23.51
N ARG A 11 2.95 126.82 23.91
CA ARG A 11 3.85 125.66 23.92
C ARG A 11 3.42 124.61 24.94
N GLN A 12 3.00 125.03 26.14
CA GLN A 12 2.48 124.14 27.16
C GLN A 12 1.20 123.42 26.69
N ASN A 13 0.31 124.14 26.02
CA ASN A 13 -0.91 123.55 25.45
C ASN A 13 -0.57 122.54 24.34
N LEU A 14 0.36 122.87 23.45
CA LEU A 14 0.81 121.96 22.39
C LEU A 14 1.50 120.71 22.94
N LEU A 15 2.32 120.84 23.98
CA LEU A 15 2.92 119.70 24.71
C LEU A 15 1.83 118.79 25.29
N SER A 16 0.79 119.37 25.90
CA SER A 16 -0.35 118.60 26.43
C SER A 16 -1.12 117.86 25.34
N LEU A 17 -1.34 118.49 24.18
CA LEU A 17 -2.00 117.87 23.04
C LEU A 17 -1.14 116.74 22.44
N GLN A 18 0.18 116.93 22.37
CA GLN A 18 1.11 115.88 21.93
C GLN A 18 1.08 114.69 22.88
N SER A 19 1.20 114.91 24.20
CA SER A 19 1.11 113.82 25.19
C SER A 19 -0.25 113.10 25.16
N THR A 20 -1.34 113.82 24.87
CA THR A 20 -2.68 113.21 24.71
C THR A 20 -2.74 112.36 23.44
N ALA A 21 -2.17 112.84 22.33
CA ALA A 21 -2.11 112.09 21.08
C ALA A 21 -1.26 110.81 21.22
N ASP A 22 -0.12 110.88 21.92
CA ASP A 22 0.75 109.72 22.19
C ASP A 22 0.07 108.69 23.10
N LEU A 23 -0.63 109.15 24.15
CA LEU A 23 -1.40 108.28 25.04
C LEU A 23 -2.55 107.58 24.29
N LEU A 24 -3.23 108.30 23.40
CA LEU A 24 -4.31 107.77 22.58
C LEU A 24 -3.78 106.74 21.56
N ALA A 25 -2.66 107.02 20.90
CA ALA A 25 -2.00 106.06 20.00
C ALA A 25 -1.59 104.78 20.74
N THR A 26 -1.00 104.92 21.93
CA THR A 26 -0.62 103.77 22.78
C THR A 26 -1.84 102.96 23.22
N THR A 27 -2.92 103.63 23.62
CA THR A 27 -4.17 102.97 24.05
C THR A 27 -4.82 102.22 22.90
N GLN A 28 -4.89 102.83 21.71
CA GLN A 28 -5.41 102.15 20.52
C GLN A 28 -4.58 100.92 20.15
N ASN A 29 -3.25 101.01 20.23
CA ASN A 29 -2.37 99.87 19.96
C ASN A 29 -2.59 98.73 20.97
N ARG A 30 -2.75 99.04 22.27
CA ARG A 30 -3.05 98.04 23.31
C ARG A 30 -4.43 97.41 23.14
N LEU A 31 -5.43 98.19 22.75
CA LEU A 31 -6.78 97.68 22.46
C LEU A 31 -6.80 96.77 21.24
N SER A 32 -6.09 97.15 20.16
CA SER A 32 -6.04 96.36 18.93
C SER A 32 -5.32 95.02 19.12
N THR A 33 -4.32 94.97 19.98
CA THR A 33 -3.50 93.76 20.21
C THR A 33 -3.98 92.95 21.41
N GLY A 34 -4.81 93.54 22.28
CA GLY A 34 -5.17 92.99 23.58
C GLY A 34 -3.99 92.88 24.56
N LYS A 35 -2.79 93.36 24.18
CA LYS A 35 -1.56 93.24 24.96
C LYS A 35 -1.28 94.52 25.70
N SER A 36 -0.93 94.38 26.97
CA SER A 36 -0.49 95.51 27.79
C SER A 36 0.94 95.98 27.46
N VAL A 37 1.76 95.10 26.88
CA VAL A 37 3.14 95.36 26.47
C VAL A 37 3.26 94.81 25.06
N ASN A 38 3.46 95.69 24.07
CA ASN A 38 3.47 95.29 22.66
C ASN A 38 4.86 95.33 22.04
N SER A 39 5.80 96.02 22.68
CA SER A 39 7.19 96.11 22.25
C SER A 39 8.17 95.97 23.42
N ALA A 40 9.43 95.68 23.10
CA ALA A 40 10.51 95.70 24.09
C ALA A 40 10.79 97.11 24.66
N LEU A 41 10.36 98.18 23.97
CA LEU A 41 10.46 99.55 24.45
C LEU A 41 9.43 99.86 25.53
N ASP A 42 8.27 99.19 25.51
CA ASP A 42 7.20 99.41 26.50
C ASP A 42 7.60 98.82 27.87
N ASN A 43 8.09 97.57 27.86
CA ASN A 43 8.64 96.89 29.04
C ASN A 43 9.47 95.66 28.59
N PRO A 44 10.81 95.72 28.62
CA PRO A 44 11.64 94.65 28.08
C PRO A 44 11.46 93.32 28.83
N THR A 45 11.42 93.36 30.16
CA THR A 45 11.27 92.14 30.99
C THR A 45 9.98 91.39 30.67
N ASN A 46 8.85 92.10 30.63
CA ASN A 46 7.56 91.48 30.35
C ASN A 46 7.46 91.03 28.89
N PHE A 47 7.98 91.80 27.94
CA PHE A 47 7.96 91.45 26.51
C PHE A 47 8.73 90.16 26.23
N PHE A 48 9.97 90.04 26.70
CA PHE A 48 10.79 88.85 26.48
C PHE A 48 10.31 87.64 27.29
N THR A 49 9.75 87.85 28.49
CA THR A 49 9.12 86.76 29.25
C THR A 49 7.91 86.20 28.51
N ALA A 50 7.02 87.06 28.01
CA ALA A 50 5.87 86.64 27.21
C ALA A 50 6.31 85.90 25.93
N GLN A 51 7.32 86.41 25.22
CA GLN A 51 7.88 85.75 24.03
C GLN A 51 8.43 84.35 24.35
N SER A 52 9.14 84.19 25.47
CA SER A 52 9.64 82.87 25.90
C SER A 52 8.49 81.91 26.25
N LEU A 53 7.39 82.41 26.82
CA LEU A 53 6.21 81.60 27.12
C LEU A 53 5.47 81.20 25.84
N ASP A 54 5.37 82.09 24.85
CA ASP A 54 4.79 81.78 23.53
C ASP A 54 5.59 80.67 22.83
N ASN A 55 6.93 80.75 22.84
CA ASN A 55 7.80 79.70 22.31
C ASN A 55 7.57 78.36 23.03
N ARG A 56 7.55 78.37 24.37
CA ARG A 56 7.31 77.15 25.15
C ARG A 56 5.92 76.58 24.92
N ALA A 57 4.90 77.40 24.71
CA ALA A 57 3.57 76.92 24.36
C ALA A 57 3.56 76.21 22.99
N SER A 58 4.30 76.75 22.01
CA SER A 58 4.49 76.08 20.72
C SER A 58 5.24 74.75 20.86
N ASP A 59 6.30 74.70 21.68
CA ASP A 59 7.03 73.47 21.96
C ASP A 59 6.15 72.42 22.65
N ILE A 60 5.31 72.84 23.60
CA ILE A 60 4.32 71.96 24.26
C ILE A 60 3.31 71.43 23.25
N ASN A 61 2.86 72.24 22.28
CA ASN A 61 1.94 71.79 21.24
C ASN A 61 2.60 70.70 20.36
N ASN A 62 3.85 70.92 19.95
CA ASN A 62 4.61 69.93 19.19
C ASN A 62 4.84 68.64 20.01
N LEU A 63 5.12 68.76 21.30
CA LEU A 63 5.24 67.62 22.22
C LEU A 63 3.91 66.87 22.36
N LEU A 64 2.79 67.58 22.46
CA LEU A 64 1.46 66.98 22.57
C LEU A 64 1.14 66.16 21.33
N ASP A 65 1.47 66.67 20.14
CA ASP A 65 1.31 65.93 18.88
C ASP A 65 2.21 64.68 18.86
N GLY A 66 3.45 64.80 19.33
CA GLY A 66 4.36 63.66 19.50
C GLY A 66 3.80 62.59 20.46
N ILE A 67 3.23 63.02 21.59
CA ILE A 67 2.59 62.13 22.57
C ILE A 67 1.35 61.48 21.98
N ALA A 68 0.51 62.21 21.24
CA ALA A 68 -0.68 61.66 20.60
C ALA A 68 -0.32 60.53 19.61
N ASN A 69 0.74 60.73 18.82
CA ASN A 69 1.29 59.67 17.97
C ASN A 69 1.82 58.49 18.80
N GLY A 70 2.55 58.75 19.89
CA GLY A 70 3.03 57.70 20.81
C GLY A 70 1.90 56.88 21.44
N VAL A 71 0.78 57.51 21.80
CA VAL A 71 -0.41 56.84 22.34
C VAL A 71 -1.03 55.90 21.31
N GLN A 72 -1.08 56.29 20.03
CA GLN A 72 -1.57 55.41 18.96
C GLN A 72 -0.67 54.16 18.80
N VAL A 73 0.66 54.33 18.89
CA VAL A 73 1.60 53.20 18.87
C VAL A 73 1.37 52.27 20.06
N LEU A 74 1.19 52.82 21.27
CA LEU A 74 0.90 52.03 22.46
C LEU A 74 -0.45 51.30 22.34
N GLN A 75 -1.45 51.92 21.74
CA GLN A 75 -2.75 51.29 21.52
C GLN A 75 -2.66 50.12 20.54
N ALA A 76 -1.93 50.28 19.43
CA ALA A 76 -1.64 49.20 18.48
C ALA A 76 -0.86 48.05 19.15
N ALA A 77 0.15 48.38 19.97
CA ALA A 77 0.89 47.40 20.75
C ALA A 77 -0.03 46.65 21.73
N ASN A 78 -0.96 47.34 22.40
CA ASN A 78 -1.93 46.71 23.31
C ASN A 78 -2.87 45.73 22.58
N THR A 79 -3.34 46.09 21.39
CA THR A 79 -4.12 45.18 20.52
C THR A 79 -3.29 43.98 20.08
N GLY A 80 -2.01 44.19 19.74
CA GLY A 80 -1.06 43.13 19.41
C GLY A 80 -0.88 42.15 20.57
N LEU A 81 -0.64 42.64 21.79
CA LEU A 81 -0.52 41.83 23.00
C LEU A 81 -1.80 41.04 23.30
N THR A 82 -2.98 41.65 23.14
CA THR A 82 -4.27 40.96 23.29
C THR A 82 -4.40 39.80 22.28
N SER A 83 -3.95 40.01 21.05
CA SER A 83 -3.96 38.95 20.02
C SER A 83 -3.01 37.82 20.36
N LEU A 84 -1.83 38.13 20.91
CA LEU A 84 -0.88 37.13 21.40
C LEU A 84 -1.43 36.34 22.59
N GLN A 85 -2.16 36.98 23.51
CA GLN A 85 -2.82 36.26 24.61
C GLN A 85 -3.83 35.25 24.08
N LYS A 86 -4.70 35.64 23.13
CA LYS A 86 -5.65 34.72 22.48
C LYS A 86 -4.95 33.56 21.77
N LEU A 87 -3.83 33.83 21.11
CA LEU A 87 -3.02 32.80 20.47
C LEU A 87 -2.46 31.80 21.50
N ILE A 88 -1.94 32.31 22.63
CA ILE A 88 -1.44 31.47 23.73
C ILE A 88 -2.57 30.63 24.33
N ASP A 89 -3.77 31.18 24.51
CA ASP A 89 -4.90 30.44 25.04
C ASP A 89 -5.36 29.33 24.08
N SER A 90 -5.36 29.61 22.77
CA SER A 90 -5.62 28.61 21.74
C SER A 90 -4.55 27.51 21.75
N ALA A 91 -3.28 27.88 21.83
CA ALA A 91 -2.17 26.94 21.90
C ALA A 91 -2.25 26.07 23.17
N LYS A 92 -2.62 26.63 24.31
CA LYS A 92 -2.89 25.86 25.54
C LYS A 92 -4.05 24.89 25.36
N SER A 93 -5.13 25.32 24.71
CA SER A 93 -6.28 24.45 24.41
C SER A 93 -5.85 23.26 23.56
N ILE A 94 -5.10 23.50 22.48
CA ILE A 94 -4.57 22.46 21.60
C ILE A 94 -3.60 21.55 22.35
N ALA A 95 -2.70 22.12 23.18
CA ALA A 95 -1.78 21.32 23.99
C ALA A 95 -2.52 20.42 24.98
N ASN A 96 -3.59 20.91 25.61
CA ASN A 96 -4.44 20.11 26.49
C ASN A 96 -5.23 19.04 25.72
N GLN A 97 -5.73 19.36 24.52
CA GLN A 97 -6.35 18.37 23.64
C GLN A 97 -5.36 17.27 23.27
N ALA A 98 -4.14 17.64 22.86
CA ALA A 98 -3.07 16.70 22.53
C ALA A 98 -2.65 15.83 23.75
N LEU A 99 -2.66 16.39 24.95
CA LEU A 99 -2.38 15.66 26.19
C LEU A 99 -3.50 14.66 26.53
N GLN A 100 -4.76 15.03 26.28
CA GLN A 100 -5.91 14.13 26.47
C GLN A 100 -6.05 13.08 25.38
N THR A 101 -5.55 13.35 24.17
CA THR A 101 -5.56 12.33 23.12
C THR A 101 -4.61 11.20 23.51
N THR A 102 -5.18 10.05 23.86
CA THR A 102 -4.45 8.80 24.01
C THR A 102 -3.61 8.58 22.75
N VAL A 103 -2.28 8.58 22.88
CA VAL A 103 -1.38 8.18 21.78
C VAL A 103 -1.82 6.82 21.28
N GLY A 104 -2.43 6.81 20.10
CA GLY A 104 -3.11 5.67 19.50
C GLY A 104 -2.12 4.62 19.03
N TYR A 105 -1.50 3.92 19.97
CA TYR A 105 -1.00 2.56 19.79
C TYR A 105 -1.85 1.62 20.65
N SER A 106 -3.17 1.71 20.57
CA SER A 106 -3.97 0.50 20.76
C SER A 106 -3.81 -0.30 19.48
N THR A 107 -3.14 -1.45 19.57
CA THR A 107 -3.03 -2.42 18.46
C THR A 107 -4.42 -2.66 17.89
N LYS A 108 -4.72 -2.11 16.70
CA LYS A 108 -6.07 -2.17 16.11
C LYS A 108 -6.50 -3.59 15.72
N SER A 109 -5.60 -4.55 15.80
CA SER A 109 -5.92 -5.97 15.73
C SER A 109 -4.77 -6.76 16.36
N ASN A 110 -5.01 -7.42 17.49
CA ASN A 110 -4.18 -8.55 17.91
C ASN A 110 -5.08 -9.79 17.96
N VAL A 111 -4.87 -10.72 17.02
CA VAL A 111 -5.43 -12.06 17.12
C VAL A 111 -4.36 -12.89 17.83
N SER A 112 -4.57 -13.13 19.13
CA SER A 112 -3.76 -14.05 19.91
C SER A 112 -4.56 -15.32 20.14
N THR A 113 -4.37 -16.30 19.26
CA THR A 113 -4.90 -17.66 19.47
C THR A 113 -3.73 -18.60 19.68
N THR A 114 -3.73 -19.32 20.81
CA THR A 114 -2.76 -20.39 21.03
C THR A 114 -3.23 -21.61 20.24
N ILE A 115 -2.63 -21.85 19.07
CA ILE A 115 -2.78 -23.12 18.37
C ILE A 115 -1.97 -24.15 19.18
N ALA A 116 -2.64 -25.06 19.87
CA ALA A 116 -1.98 -26.08 20.68
C ALA A 116 -0.93 -26.85 19.85
N GLY A 117 0.32 -26.87 20.31
CA GLY A 117 1.44 -27.51 19.62
C GLY A 117 2.17 -26.65 18.58
N ALA A 118 1.71 -25.44 18.26
CA ALA A 118 2.42 -24.54 17.35
C ALA A 118 3.66 -23.91 18.01
N THR A 119 4.71 -23.70 17.22
CA THR A 119 5.97 -23.05 17.64
C THR A 119 6.31 -21.92 16.66
N ALA A 120 7.34 -21.11 16.97
CA ALA A 120 7.77 -20.03 16.08
C ALA A 120 8.23 -20.51 14.68
N ALA A 121 8.56 -21.80 14.53
CA ALA A 121 8.98 -22.41 13.27
C ALA A 121 7.85 -23.16 12.55
N ASP A 122 6.75 -23.50 13.24
CA ASP A 122 5.63 -24.26 12.66
C ASP A 122 4.28 -23.86 13.28
N LEU A 123 3.41 -23.27 12.45
CA LEU A 123 2.11 -22.75 12.85
C LEU A 123 0.96 -23.78 12.76
N ARG A 124 1.25 -25.05 12.44
CA ARG A 124 0.22 -26.05 12.12
C ARG A 124 -0.37 -26.80 13.33
N GLY A 125 0.19 -26.66 14.54
CA GLY A 125 -0.36 -27.25 15.77
C GLY A 125 0.06 -28.71 16.05
N THR A 126 -0.78 -29.49 16.75
CA THR A 126 -0.46 -30.86 17.23
C THR A 126 -0.35 -31.94 16.14
N THR A 127 -0.65 -31.64 14.88
CA THR A 127 -0.40 -32.58 13.77
C THR A 127 1.09 -32.57 13.44
N SER A 128 1.84 -33.41 14.14
CA SER A 128 3.29 -33.56 13.96
C SER A 128 3.58 -34.14 12.57
N PHE A 129 3.93 -33.28 11.62
CA PHE A 129 4.60 -33.67 10.39
C PHE A 129 6.11 -33.49 10.65
N ALA A 130 6.92 -34.55 10.49
CA ALA A 130 8.36 -34.47 10.75
C ALA A 130 9.12 -33.47 9.87
N SER A 131 8.50 -32.98 8.78
CA SER A 131 9.03 -31.90 7.95
C SER A 131 8.65 -30.54 8.54
N ALA A 132 9.25 -30.17 9.67
CA ALA A 132 9.10 -28.85 10.32
C ALA A 132 9.79 -27.71 9.53
N THR A 133 10.34 -27.99 8.35
CA THR A 133 10.91 -27.02 7.43
C THR A 133 10.36 -27.27 6.04
N ALA A 134 9.65 -26.28 5.49
CA ALA A 134 9.27 -26.26 4.08
C ALA A 134 10.47 -25.83 3.22
N SER A 135 11.58 -26.55 3.31
CA SER A 135 12.78 -26.33 2.49
C SER A 135 13.20 -27.57 1.69
N SER A 136 12.34 -28.58 1.62
CA SER A 136 12.62 -29.76 0.81
C SER A 136 12.02 -29.60 -0.58
N ASN A 137 12.84 -29.71 -1.62
CA ASN A 137 12.41 -29.96 -3.01
C ASN A 137 11.65 -31.30 -3.17
N VAL A 138 11.42 -32.04 -2.08
CA VAL A 138 10.75 -33.34 -2.04
C VAL A 138 9.39 -33.19 -1.38
N LEU A 139 8.34 -33.54 -2.12
CA LEU A 139 6.97 -33.70 -1.61
C LEU A 139 6.89 -34.99 -0.76
N TYR A 140 6.15 -35.01 0.34
CA TYR A 140 5.92 -36.20 1.19
C TYR A 140 4.48 -36.70 1.05
N ASN A 141 4.25 -38.01 1.15
CA ASN A 141 2.98 -38.67 0.80
C ASN A 141 1.86 -38.61 1.88
N GLY A 142 2.06 -37.86 2.96
CA GLY A 142 1.06 -37.74 4.03
C GLY A 142 0.94 -38.95 4.98
N THR A 143 1.83 -39.94 4.88
CA THR A 143 1.89 -41.04 5.85
C THR A 143 2.26 -40.51 7.24
N ALA A 144 1.62 -41.04 8.29
CA ALA A 144 1.95 -40.71 9.68
C ALA A 144 3.47 -40.89 9.93
N GLY A 145 4.11 -39.89 10.55
CA GLY A 145 5.55 -39.84 10.74
C GLY A 145 6.32 -39.01 9.71
N GLY A 146 5.75 -38.72 8.53
CA GLY A 146 6.26 -37.68 7.62
C GLY A 146 7.65 -37.91 7.00
N THR A 147 8.16 -39.14 7.01
CA THR A 147 9.49 -39.49 6.47
C THR A 147 9.47 -40.07 5.06
N THR A 148 8.28 -40.40 4.53
CA THR A 148 8.12 -41.08 3.23
C THR A 148 7.96 -40.07 2.08
N ALA A 149 8.99 -39.95 1.24
CA ALA A 149 8.94 -39.14 0.03
C ALA A 149 7.83 -39.62 -0.93
N ALA A 150 7.14 -38.67 -1.56
CA ALA A 150 6.17 -38.94 -2.61
C ALA A 150 6.90 -39.40 -3.88
N GLY A 151 6.69 -40.66 -4.25
CA GLY A 151 7.12 -41.22 -5.53
C GLY A 151 6.07 -41.07 -6.63
N SER A 152 6.39 -41.50 -7.85
CA SER A 152 5.54 -41.40 -9.05
C SER A 152 4.14 -42.02 -8.91
N SER A 153 3.95 -42.94 -7.96
CA SER A 153 2.67 -43.62 -7.67
C SER A 153 1.86 -42.96 -6.54
N THR A 154 2.38 -41.88 -5.94
CA THR A 154 1.72 -41.19 -4.82
C THR A 154 0.60 -40.30 -5.36
N THR A 155 -0.65 -40.67 -5.09
CA THR A 155 -1.81 -39.86 -5.49
C THR A 155 -2.10 -38.79 -4.44
N LEU A 156 -2.48 -37.59 -4.90
CA LEU A 156 -2.93 -36.51 -4.01
C LEU A 156 -4.32 -36.84 -3.47
N GLY A 157 -4.41 -37.68 -2.43
CA GLY A 157 -5.63 -37.90 -1.64
C GLY A 157 -6.85 -38.47 -2.39
N ALA A 158 -6.77 -38.73 -3.69
CA ALA A 158 -7.81 -39.41 -4.45
C ALA A 158 -7.49 -40.92 -4.50
N SER A 159 -8.54 -41.74 -4.30
CA SER A 159 -8.47 -43.18 -4.56
C SER A 159 -7.89 -43.40 -5.96
N GLN A 160 -6.92 -44.30 -6.08
CA GLN A 160 -6.27 -44.63 -7.34
C GLN A 160 -7.37 -44.96 -8.36
N GLY A 161 -7.43 -44.23 -9.48
CA GLY A 161 -8.34 -44.56 -10.57
C GLY A 161 -8.03 -45.98 -11.03
N SER A 162 -8.87 -46.94 -10.66
CA SER A 162 -8.74 -48.31 -11.13
C SER A 162 -9.00 -48.30 -12.63
N PHE A 163 -8.14 -48.96 -13.41
CA PHE A 163 -8.42 -49.21 -14.83
C PHE A 163 -9.71 -50.05 -14.90
N ALA A 164 -10.86 -49.39 -15.14
CA ALA A 164 -12.15 -50.03 -15.37
C ALA A 164 -12.24 -50.53 -16.83
N GLY A 165 -11.22 -51.25 -17.27
CA GLY A 165 -11.17 -51.91 -18.56
C GLY A 165 -10.26 -53.10 -18.41
N THR A 166 -10.83 -54.31 -18.39
CA THR A 166 -10.09 -55.53 -18.63
C THR A 166 -9.36 -55.35 -19.96
N GLY A 167 -8.03 -55.28 -19.94
CA GLY A 167 -7.25 -55.57 -21.15
C GLY A 167 -7.80 -56.87 -21.72
N GLY A 168 -8.04 -56.92 -23.05
CA GLY A 168 -8.77 -58.01 -23.69
C GLY A 168 -8.36 -59.37 -23.11
N LEU A 169 -9.34 -60.21 -22.77
CA LEU A 169 -9.08 -61.52 -22.20
C LEU A 169 -8.63 -62.47 -23.31
N ALA A 170 -7.77 -63.43 -22.98
CA ALA A 170 -7.48 -64.56 -23.85
C ALA A 170 -8.76 -65.39 -24.09
N ALA A 171 -8.70 -66.33 -25.03
CA ALA A 171 -9.86 -67.15 -25.40
C ALA A 171 -10.44 -68.00 -24.24
N ASP A 172 -9.72 -68.12 -23.12
CA ASP A 172 -10.19 -68.78 -21.89
C ASP A 172 -11.10 -67.89 -21.02
N GLY A 173 -11.30 -66.62 -21.39
CA GLY A 173 -12.16 -65.67 -20.69
C GLY A 173 -11.69 -65.27 -19.29
N THR A 174 -10.47 -65.62 -18.89
CA THR A 174 -9.98 -65.38 -17.52
C THR A 174 -8.55 -64.83 -17.48
N THR A 175 -7.73 -65.08 -18.50
CA THR A 175 -6.35 -64.61 -18.56
C THR A 175 -6.27 -63.26 -19.29
N GLY A 176 -5.64 -62.26 -18.67
CA GLY A 176 -5.42 -60.95 -19.31
C GLY A 176 -4.34 -61.00 -20.40
N ILE A 177 -4.60 -60.40 -21.56
CA ILE A 177 -3.59 -60.26 -22.63
C ILE A 177 -2.49 -59.27 -22.20
N SER A 178 -1.23 -59.69 -22.35
CA SER A 178 -0.05 -58.83 -22.13
C SER A 178 0.86 -58.84 -23.36
N SER A 179 1.91 -58.00 -23.36
CA SER A 179 2.92 -57.99 -24.44
C SER A 179 3.71 -59.29 -24.58
N ALA A 180 3.58 -60.24 -23.64
CA ALA A 180 4.17 -61.57 -23.69
C ALA A 180 3.23 -62.64 -24.27
N THR A 181 1.97 -62.31 -24.57
CA THR A 181 0.98 -63.27 -25.06
C THR A 181 1.22 -63.58 -26.55
N THR A 182 1.72 -64.77 -26.85
CA THR A 182 1.90 -65.28 -28.22
C THR A 182 0.65 -66.02 -28.72
N LEU A 183 0.39 -66.01 -30.03
CA LEU A 183 -0.77 -66.68 -30.65
C LEU A 183 -0.83 -68.20 -30.41
N LEU A 184 0.28 -68.81 -30.01
CA LEU A 184 0.34 -70.17 -29.49
C LEU A 184 0.78 -70.07 -28.03
N GLY A 185 -0.12 -70.36 -27.09
CA GLY A 185 0.14 -70.22 -25.65
C GLY A 185 1.38 -70.99 -25.22
N THR A 186 2.29 -70.32 -24.50
CA THR A 186 3.61 -70.84 -24.11
C THR A 186 3.59 -71.84 -22.95
N THR A 187 2.43 -72.36 -22.54
CA THR A 187 2.37 -73.16 -21.29
C THR A 187 1.25 -74.20 -21.18
N ALA A 188 0.81 -74.80 -22.30
CA ALA A 188 0.14 -76.10 -22.28
C ALA A 188 0.09 -76.66 -23.70
N SER A 189 0.58 -77.89 -23.90
CA SER A 189 0.16 -78.70 -25.04
C SER A 189 -1.35 -78.94 -24.88
N GLY A 190 -2.17 -78.05 -25.43
CA GLY A 190 -3.60 -78.27 -25.54
C GLY A 190 -3.82 -79.52 -26.36
N LYS A 191 -4.05 -80.65 -25.69
CA LYS A 191 -4.57 -81.84 -26.35
C LYS A 191 -5.88 -81.42 -27.02
N LEU A 192 -6.10 -81.82 -28.26
CA LEU A 192 -7.41 -81.73 -28.85
C LEU A 192 -8.34 -82.57 -27.95
N THR A 193 -9.21 -81.91 -27.19
CA THR A 193 -10.04 -82.55 -26.16
C THR A 193 -11.15 -83.42 -26.77
N THR A 194 -11.41 -83.21 -28.06
CA THR A 194 -12.21 -84.07 -28.93
C THR A 194 -11.30 -84.69 -30.00
N ALA A 195 -11.41 -85.99 -30.24
CA ALA A 195 -10.71 -86.61 -31.35
C ALA A 195 -11.22 -86.04 -32.69
N PRO A 196 -10.36 -85.88 -33.71
CA PRO A 196 -10.81 -85.49 -35.04
C PRO A 196 -11.85 -86.48 -35.57
N THR A 197 -12.90 -85.94 -36.19
CA THR A 197 -13.96 -86.69 -36.84
C THR A 197 -13.69 -86.84 -38.34
N ASP A 198 -14.43 -87.75 -39.00
CA ASP A 198 -14.34 -87.93 -40.44
C ASP A 198 -14.65 -86.63 -41.17
N GLY A 199 -13.72 -86.13 -41.98
CA GLY A 199 -13.88 -84.88 -42.69
C GLY A 199 -13.16 -83.67 -42.10
N ASP A 200 -12.69 -83.75 -40.86
CA ASP A 200 -11.92 -82.66 -40.26
C ASP A 200 -10.64 -82.39 -41.06
N THR A 201 -10.24 -81.12 -41.14
CA THR A 201 -9.03 -80.72 -41.85
C THR A 201 -8.09 -79.89 -40.99
N LEU A 202 -6.80 -80.10 -41.16
CA LEU A 202 -5.73 -79.29 -40.57
C LEU A 202 -4.83 -78.78 -41.70
N THR A 203 -4.74 -77.47 -41.86
CA THR A 203 -3.85 -76.87 -42.87
C THR A 203 -2.52 -76.51 -42.23
N VAL A 204 -1.43 -77.09 -42.72
CA VAL A 204 -0.06 -76.80 -42.28
C VAL A 204 0.75 -76.41 -43.51
N ASN A 205 1.36 -75.23 -43.49
CA ASN A 205 2.19 -74.71 -44.58
C ASN A 205 1.51 -74.79 -45.97
N GLY A 206 0.21 -74.45 -46.02
CA GLY A 206 -0.58 -74.47 -47.25
C GLY A 206 -0.95 -75.86 -47.78
N LYS A 207 -0.68 -76.93 -47.00
CA LYS A 207 -1.17 -78.29 -47.31
C LYS A 207 -2.24 -78.70 -46.33
N THR A 208 -3.32 -79.28 -46.85
CA THR A 208 -4.46 -79.74 -46.07
C THR A 208 -4.29 -81.21 -45.72
N ILE A 209 -4.25 -81.49 -44.42
CA ILE A 209 -4.38 -82.83 -43.85
C ILE A 209 -5.86 -83.04 -43.59
N THR A 210 -6.44 -84.10 -44.13
CA THR A 210 -7.85 -84.44 -43.90
C THR A 210 -7.93 -85.73 -43.11
N PHE A 211 -8.63 -85.71 -41.97
CA PHE A 211 -8.90 -86.88 -41.16
C PHE A 211 -10.04 -87.69 -41.78
N ARG A 212 -9.88 -89.01 -41.83
CA ARG A 212 -10.89 -89.92 -42.37
C ARG A 212 -11.12 -91.10 -41.43
N THR A 213 -12.37 -91.53 -41.27
CA THR A 213 -12.71 -92.75 -40.54
C THR A 213 -12.89 -93.91 -41.53
N GLY A 214 -12.10 -94.97 -41.40
CA GLY A 214 -12.17 -96.14 -42.29
C GLY A 214 -11.03 -97.12 -42.08
N THR A 215 -11.06 -98.25 -42.80
CA THR A 215 -9.94 -99.20 -42.83
C THR A 215 -8.73 -98.55 -43.51
N ALA A 216 -7.52 -98.93 -43.09
CA ALA A 216 -6.30 -98.46 -43.74
C ALA A 216 -6.35 -98.77 -45.24
N PRO A 217 -6.04 -97.81 -46.13
CA PRO A 217 -6.00 -98.09 -47.56
C PRO A 217 -4.95 -99.16 -47.86
N ALA A 218 -5.29 -100.08 -48.78
CA ALA A 218 -4.33 -101.08 -49.27
C ALA A 218 -3.10 -100.36 -49.86
N SER A 219 -1.92 -100.99 -49.79
CA SER A 219 -0.67 -100.41 -50.28
C SER A 219 -0.70 -100.01 -51.76
N SER A 220 -1.56 -100.62 -52.56
CA SER A 220 -1.80 -100.28 -53.97
C SER A 220 -2.72 -99.08 -54.20
N ALA A 221 -3.44 -98.63 -53.17
CA ALA A 221 -4.42 -97.53 -53.23
C ALA A 221 -3.86 -96.20 -52.67
N VAL A 222 -2.59 -96.17 -52.26
CA VAL A 222 -1.91 -94.94 -51.81
C VAL A 222 -0.98 -94.39 -52.91
N PRO A 223 -0.97 -93.06 -53.16
CA PRO A 223 -0.09 -92.45 -54.16
C PRO A 223 1.39 -92.76 -53.93
N SER A 224 2.17 -92.91 -55.00
CA SER A 224 3.61 -93.21 -54.95
C SER A 224 4.35 -92.18 -54.08
N GLY A 225 5.06 -92.63 -53.05
CA GLY A 225 5.76 -91.78 -52.07
C GLY A 225 5.16 -91.78 -50.66
N SER A 226 4.01 -92.43 -50.47
CA SER A 226 3.36 -92.64 -49.17
C SER A 226 3.64 -94.03 -48.60
N GLY A 227 4.02 -94.10 -47.32
CA GLY A 227 4.16 -95.33 -46.55
C GLY A 227 2.91 -95.62 -45.72
N VAL A 228 2.61 -96.90 -45.50
CA VAL A 228 1.52 -97.36 -44.62
C VAL A 228 2.14 -97.91 -43.33
N SER A 229 1.75 -97.38 -42.17
CA SER A 229 2.08 -97.97 -40.86
C SER A 229 0.82 -97.97 -40.00
N GLY A 230 0.23 -99.16 -39.82
CA GLY A 230 -1.06 -99.31 -39.15
C GLY A 230 -2.16 -98.50 -39.84
N HIS A 231 -3.04 -97.86 -39.05
CA HIS A 231 -4.16 -97.07 -39.55
C HIS A 231 -3.79 -95.72 -40.16
N GLN A 232 -2.51 -95.43 -40.41
CA GLN A 232 -2.06 -94.10 -40.86
C GLN A 232 -1.13 -94.20 -42.08
N SER A 233 -1.46 -93.48 -43.15
CA SER A 233 -0.59 -93.30 -44.32
C SER A 233 0.19 -92.00 -44.21
N TRP A 234 1.52 -92.04 -44.33
CA TRP A 234 2.38 -90.85 -44.26
C TRP A 234 3.36 -90.81 -45.45
N PRO A 235 3.58 -89.66 -46.11
CA PRO A 235 4.62 -89.52 -47.13
C PRO A 235 6.01 -89.72 -46.51
N ARG A 236 6.75 -90.73 -46.96
CA ARG A 236 8.16 -90.95 -46.58
C ARG A 236 9.07 -90.42 -47.68
N LYS A 237 9.72 -89.27 -47.45
CA LYS A 237 10.96 -88.90 -48.13
C LYS A 237 11.96 -88.33 -47.12
N PHE A 238 12.75 -89.22 -46.53
CA PHE A 238 14.12 -88.92 -46.09
C PHE A 238 14.99 -90.10 -46.53
N GLY A 239 16.00 -89.81 -47.36
CA GLY A 239 17.00 -90.78 -47.81
C GLY A 239 17.39 -90.64 -49.28
N GLN A 240 18.07 -89.55 -49.65
CA GLN A 240 19.50 -89.47 -49.99
C GLN A 240 19.92 -88.02 -49.75
#